data_AF-A0A954L4E8-F1
#
_entry.id   AF-A0A954L4E8-F1
#
_cell.length_a   1.000
_cell.length_b   1.000
_cell.length_c   1.000
_cell.angle_alpha   90.00
_cell.angle_beta   90.00
_cell.angle_gamma   90.00
#
_symmetry.space_group_name_H-M   'P 1'
#
loop_
_entity.id
_entity.type
_entity.pdbx_description
1 polymer ?
#
loop_
_entity_poly.entity_id
_entity_poly.type
_entity_poly.pdbx_seq_one_letter_code
_entity_poly.pdbx_strand_id
1 'polypeptide(L)'
;MLAFSTRPSLRWSTFVLSGFLWITQFQPAFSQPDEGGEAPQATDRTIYVPFKNLNDILKNRDATAIVPYQDYLRYLEGVNQQADRQPADAVITSSEYTATIEEDLARITAVYTVNVLDDPWVELPLSFGDAAVGKVTADGDKILLRGTGDGTYSLLLGEKGEQSVTVELVARVRTSPDGREFSLNVPAVGITTFQLTVPEAQQTIEFTPKLVALPVDGAPDDVTTVKANLGATRSITARWHPQASLKPEMELLASVTNRQLVTIEGGYVHHDAWLTYDDLRGKLQTLQIAVPPGERILDVTGDVGVKSWQAADEPARQLITVELIAPAEKAVTIEVHTERAQGDAIDPIAGVGENDAVSGIHAVDAVRESGQVAVRA
;
A
#
# COMPACT_ATOMS: atom_id res chain seq x y z
N MET A 1 8.10 12.06 -74.47
CA MET A 1 9.15 11.04 -74.18
C MET A 1 8.47 9.99 -73.32
N LEU A 2 8.15 8.81 -73.85
CA LEU A 2 9.04 7.64 -74.02
C LEU A 2 9.51 7.06 -72.66
N ALA A 3 9.49 5.75 -72.39
CA ALA A 3 8.64 4.61 -72.82
C ALA A 3 9.09 3.35 -72.01
N PHE A 4 8.14 2.47 -71.67
CA PHE A 4 8.18 0.99 -71.56
C PHE A 4 9.46 0.14 -71.25
N SER A 5 9.20 -1.15 -70.92
CA SER A 5 10.11 -2.32 -71.05
C SER A 5 11.05 -2.61 -69.86
N THR A 6 11.36 -3.86 -69.44
CA THR A 6 11.00 -5.22 -69.95
C THR A 6 11.20 -6.31 -68.86
N ARG A 7 10.51 -7.46 -68.97
CA ARG A 7 10.97 -8.77 -68.42
C ARG A 7 11.80 -9.54 -69.48
N PRO A 8 12.80 -10.33 -69.09
CA PRO A 8 12.91 -11.76 -69.49
C PRO A 8 13.42 -12.66 -68.33
N SER A 9 13.50 -14.00 -68.37
CA SER A 9 12.95 -15.08 -69.23
C SER A 9 13.14 -16.44 -68.52
N LEU A 10 12.34 -17.47 -68.86
CA LEU A 10 12.60 -18.88 -68.48
C LEU A 10 13.87 -19.44 -69.17
N ARG A 11 14.47 -20.49 -68.58
CA ARG A 11 15.31 -21.46 -69.32
C ARG A 11 14.75 -22.87 -69.18
N TRP A 12 14.42 -23.48 -70.31
CA TRP A 12 14.28 -24.93 -70.47
C TRP A 12 15.64 -25.55 -70.77
N SER A 13 15.82 -26.83 -70.42
CA SER A 13 16.86 -27.68 -71.00
C SER A 13 16.35 -29.11 -71.15
N THR A 14 16.06 -29.48 -72.39
CA THR A 14 15.69 -30.83 -72.81
C THR A 14 16.96 -31.58 -73.24
N PHE A 15 17.06 -32.89 -72.98
CA PHE A 15 17.77 -33.79 -73.89
C PHE A 15 17.15 -35.20 -73.86
N VAL A 16 17.28 -35.89 -74.98
CA VAL A 16 16.59 -37.14 -75.35
C VAL A 16 17.63 -38.13 -75.88
N LEU A 17 17.51 -39.43 -75.61
CA LEU A 17 17.47 -40.50 -76.62
C LEU A 17 17.36 -41.93 -76.01
N SER A 18 16.63 -42.78 -76.74
CA SER A 18 16.74 -44.24 -76.96
C SER A 18 17.53 -45.14 -75.97
N GLY A 19 17.08 -46.35 -75.60
CA GLY A 19 15.93 -47.14 -76.06
C GLY A 19 16.35 -48.59 -76.39
N PHE A 20 15.57 -49.59 -75.96
CA PHE A 20 15.66 -50.98 -76.48
C PHE A 20 14.35 -51.72 -76.27
N LEU A 21 14.03 -52.65 -77.16
CA LEU A 21 12.71 -53.27 -77.31
C LEU A 21 12.84 -54.79 -77.14
N TRP A 22 12.08 -55.38 -76.21
CA TRP A 22 11.83 -56.82 -76.15
C TRP A 22 10.35 -57.07 -75.84
N ILE A 23 9.74 -57.97 -76.62
CA ILE A 23 8.36 -58.45 -76.51
C ILE A 23 8.43 -59.74 -75.68
N THR A 24 7.52 -60.10 -74.77
CA THR A 24 6.22 -60.74 -75.07
C THR A 24 5.43 -61.01 -73.77
N GLN A 25 4.10 -60.77 -73.78
CA GLN A 25 3.01 -61.26 -72.90
C GLN A 25 3.20 -61.38 -71.36
N PHE A 26 2.21 -60.86 -70.59
CA PHE A 26 1.23 -61.70 -69.85
C PHE A 26 0.02 -60.87 -69.34
N GLN A 27 -0.95 -61.54 -68.70
CA GLN A 27 -2.34 -61.12 -68.43
C GLN A 27 -2.53 -59.93 -67.45
N PRO A 28 -3.71 -59.27 -67.45
CA PRO A 28 -4.10 -58.34 -66.39
C PRO A 28 -4.50 -59.09 -65.12
N ALA A 29 -3.71 -58.92 -64.05
CA ALA A 29 -4.09 -59.36 -62.72
C ALA A 29 -4.84 -58.23 -61.99
N PHE A 30 -6.10 -58.49 -61.63
CA PHE A 30 -6.70 -57.80 -60.49
C PHE A 30 -5.96 -58.27 -59.22
N SER A 31 -5.54 -57.33 -58.37
CA SER A 31 -4.97 -57.63 -57.05
C SER A 31 -5.78 -56.89 -56.00
N GLN A 32 -6.27 -57.63 -55.01
CA GLN A 32 -7.02 -57.10 -53.87
C GLN A 32 -6.16 -56.16 -53.01
N PRO A 33 -6.76 -55.18 -52.32
CA PRO A 33 -6.21 -54.70 -51.06
C PRO A 33 -6.47 -55.76 -49.98
N ASP A 34 -5.41 -56.31 -49.39
CA ASP A 34 -5.53 -57.19 -48.21
C ASP A 34 -5.95 -56.40 -46.96
N GLU A 35 -6.66 -57.10 -46.08
CA GLU A 35 -7.22 -56.58 -44.83
C GLU A 35 -6.15 -56.43 -43.73
N GLY A 36 -6.35 -55.48 -42.81
CA GLY A 36 -5.40 -55.26 -41.71
C GLY A 36 -5.70 -54.05 -40.81
N GLY A 37 -6.95 -53.90 -40.36
CA GLY A 37 -7.35 -52.80 -39.46
C GLY A 37 -8.80 -52.91 -39.02
N GLU A 38 -9.01 -53.44 -37.81
CA GLU A 38 -10.33 -53.84 -37.31
C GLU A 38 -11.23 -52.62 -37.03
N ALA A 39 -12.32 -52.49 -37.78
CA ALA A 39 -13.36 -51.49 -37.52
C ALA A 39 -14.24 -51.96 -36.34
N PRO A 40 -14.64 -51.06 -35.42
CA PRO A 40 -15.41 -51.45 -34.23
C PRO A 40 -16.76 -52.02 -34.63
N GLN A 41 -17.05 -53.24 -34.16
CA GLN A 41 -18.30 -53.93 -34.44
C GLN A 41 -19.50 -53.11 -33.93
N ALA A 42 -20.42 -52.76 -34.83
CA ALA A 42 -21.67 -52.11 -34.47
C ALA A 42 -22.61 -53.15 -33.82
N THR A 43 -22.54 -53.29 -32.50
CA THR A 43 -23.40 -54.20 -31.74
C THR A 43 -24.86 -53.77 -31.84
N ASP A 44 -25.65 -54.51 -32.61
CA ASP A 44 -27.09 -54.31 -32.73
C ASP A 44 -27.79 -54.58 -31.39
N ARG A 45 -28.20 -53.51 -30.70
CA ARG A 45 -28.76 -53.53 -29.35
C ARG A 45 -30.28 -53.37 -29.39
N THR A 46 -31.00 -54.47 -29.63
CA THR A 46 -32.46 -54.50 -29.46
C THR A 46 -32.83 -54.49 -27.97
N ILE A 47 -33.53 -53.45 -27.52
CA ILE A 47 -33.93 -53.25 -26.10
C ILE A 47 -35.43 -53.47 -25.94
N TYR A 48 -35.83 -54.37 -25.03
CA TYR A 48 -37.23 -54.66 -24.72
C TYR A 48 -37.68 -53.91 -23.45
N VAL A 49 -38.71 -53.06 -23.56
CA VAL A 49 -39.22 -52.23 -22.45
C VAL A 49 -40.65 -52.67 -22.09
N PRO A 50 -40.95 -53.03 -20.82
CA PRO A 50 -42.31 -53.37 -20.40
C PRO A 50 -43.28 -52.17 -20.46
N PHE A 51 -44.25 -52.23 -21.37
CA PHE A 51 -45.30 -51.22 -21.51
C PHE A 51 -46.29 -51.27 -20.35
N LYS A 52 -46.15 -50.38 -19.36
CA LYS A 52 -47.29 -49.93 -18.53
C LYS A 52 -47.44 -48.41 -18.44
N ASN A 53 -46.36 -47.63 -18.29
CA ASN A 53 -46.45 -46.17 -18.06
C ASN A 53 -45.71 -45.30 -19.11
N LEU A 54 -45.50 -45.79 -20.34
CA LEU A 54 -44.70 -45.08 -21.35
C LEU A 54 -45.36 -43.77 -21.88
N ASN A 55 -46.69 -43.69 -21.87
CA ASN A 55 -47.44 -42.61 -22.52
C ASN A 55 -47.51 -41.27 -21.75
N ASP A 56 -47.26 -41.25 -20.45
CA ASP A 56 -47.24 -39.99 -19.68
C ASP A 56 -45.84 -39.35 -19.65
N ILE A 57 -44.77 -40.15 -19.59
CA ILE A 57 -43.40 -39.65 -19.65
C ILE A 57 -43.03 -39.03 -21.01
N LEU A 58 -43.67 -39.44 -22.11
CA LEU A 58 -43.44 -38.89 -23.45
C LEU A 58 -44.11 -37.53 -23.73
N LYS A 59 -44.88 -36.97 -22.78
CA LYS A 59 -45.59 -35.69 -22.97
C LYS A 59 -44.74 -34.45 -22.68
N ASN A 60 -43.75 -34.54 -21.80
CA ASN A 60 -42.79 -33.47 -21.53
C ASN A 60 -41.51 -33.70 -22.34
N ARG A 61 -41.43 -33.08 -23.54
CA ARG A 61 -40.36 -33.36 -24.52
C ARG A 61 -38.98 -32.80 -24.17
N ASP A 62 -38.88 -31.91 -23.19
CA ASP A 62 -37.64 -31.16 -22.92
C ASP A 62 -36.78 -31.74 -21.78
N ALA A 63 -37.19 -32.86 -21.16
CA ALA A 63 -36.48 -33.41 -19.98
C ALA A 63 -36.57 -34.95 -19.85
N THR A 64 -36.35 -35.71 -20.92
CA THR A 64 -36.32 -37.19 -20.83
C THR A 64 -35.27 -37.81 -21.75
N ALA A 65 -34.11 -38.12 -21.18
CA ALA A 65 -33.08 -38.93 -21.82
C ALA A 65 -33.27 -40.42 -21.44
N ILE A 66 -33.54 -41.28 -22.42
CA ILE A 66 -33.62 -42.73 -22.20
C ILE A 66 -32.21 -43.32 -22.36
N VAL A 67 -31.63 -43.81 -21.27
CA VAL A 67 -30.28 -44.38 -21.23
C VAL A 67 -30.37 -45.90 -21.02
N PRO A 68 -29.68 -46.73 -21.83
CA PRO A 68 -29.58 -48.17 -21.57
C PRO A 68 -28.98 -48.46 -20.19
N TYR A 69 -29.46 -49.49 -19.48
CA TYR A 69 -29.07 -49.74 -18.09
C TYR A 69 -27.54 -49.89 -17.87
N GLN A 70 -26.82 -50.49 -18.83
CA GLN A 70 -25.35 -50.57 -18.79
C GLN A 70 -24.68 -49.20 -18.93
N ASP A 71 -25.19 -48.35 -19.82
CA ASP A 71 -24.69 -46.98 -20.00
C ASP A 71 -25.05 -46.09 -18.81
N TYR A 72 -26.22 -46.31 -18.17
CA TYR A 72 -26.61 -45.67 -16.91
C TYR A 72 -25.67 -46.04 -15.77
N LEU A 73 -25.33 -47.33 -15.61
CA LEU A 73 -24.33 -47.76 -14.61
C LEU A 73 -22.96 -47.14 -14.88
N ARG A 74 -22.49 -47.11 -16.13
CA ARG A 74 -21.23 -46.45 -16.52
C ARG A 74 -21.25 -44.95 -16.21
N TYR A 75 -22.37 -44.26 -16.44
CA TYR A 75 -22.50 -42.85 -16.07
C TYR A 75 -22.57 -42.66 -14.56
N LEU A 76 -23.18 -43.57 -13.80
CA LEU A 76 -23.17 -43.57 -12.33
C LEU A 76 -21.76 -43.80 -11.78
N GLU A 77 -21.00 -44.73 -12.34
CA GLU A 77 -19.60 -44.97 -11.97
C GLU A 77 -18.73 -43.75 -12.30
N GLY A 78 -18.90 -43.15 -13.48
CA GLY A 78 -18.18 -41.92 -13.86
C GLY A 78 -18.55 -40.71 -12.97
N VAL A 79 -19.83 -40.54 -12.65
CA VAL A 79 -20.31 -39.48 -11.74
C VAL A 79 -19.84 -39.72 -10.32
N ASN A 80 -19.85 -40.96 -9.82
CA ASN A 80 -19.33 -41.29 -8.50
C ASN A 80 -17.80 -41.08 -8.44
N GLN A 81 -17.03 -41.45 -9.47
CA GLN A 81 -15.60 -41.15 -9.57
C GLN A 81 -15.30 -39.64 -9.68
N GLN A 82 -16.25 -38.83 -10.17
CA GLN A 82 -16.15 -37.37 -10.15
C GLN A 82 -16.62 -36.75 -8.83
N ALA A 83 -17.51 -37.41 -8.09
CA ALA A 83 -18.02 -36.97 -6.79
C ALA A 83 -17.11 -37.36 -5.61
N ASP A 84 -16.32 -38.42 -5.75
CA ASP A 84 -15.33 -38.89 -4.77
C ASP A 84 -14.01 -38.11 -4.83
N ARG A 85 -13.80 -37.32 -5.90
CA ARG A 85 -12.75 -36.30 -5.91
C ARG A 85 -13.18 -35.13 -5.04
N GLN A 86 -12.53 -35.00 -3.89
CA GLN A 86 -12.66 -33.83 -3.04
C GLN A 86 -12.32 -32.57 -3.87
N PRO A 87 -13.03 -31.44 -3.68
CA PRO A 87 -12.85 -30.26 -4.53
C PRO A 87 -11.50 -29.55 -4.36
N ALA A 88 -10.74 -29.91 -3.32
CA ALA A 88 -9.34 -29.52 -3.12
C ALA A 88 -8.63 -30.54 -2.22
N ASP A 89 -7.44 -30.98 -2.63
CA ASP A 89 -6.65 -32.00 -1.92
C ASP A 89 -6.03 -31.44 -0.62
N ALA A 90 -5.74 -30.14 -0.60
CA ALA A 90 -5.40 -29.34 0.58
C ALA A 90 -5.97 -27.92 0.47
N VAL A 91 -6.32 -27.31 1.60
CA VAL A 91 -6.88 -25.95 1.68
C VAL A 91 -6.10 -25.12 2.70
N ILE A 92 -5.75 -23.89 2.34
CA ILE A 92 -5.19 -22.92 3.30
C ILE A 92 -6.35 -22.21 4.00
N THR A 93 -6.49 -22.41 5.31
CA THR A 93 -7.56 -21.85 6.13
C THR A 93 -7.31 -20.36 6.42
N SER A 94 -6.08 -20.04 6.83
CA SER A 94 -5.65 -18.71 7.24
C SER A 94 -4.22 -18.42 6.79
N SER A 95 -3.96 -17.15 6.53
CA SER A 95 -2.62 -16.61 6.29
C SER A 95 -2.40 -15.37 7.14
N GLU A 96 -1.27 -15.31 7.84
CA GLU A 96 -0.82 -14.15 8.60
C GLU A 96 0.51 -13.66 8.04
N TYR A 97 0.59 -12.38 7.69
CA TYR A 97 1.76 -11.75 7.13
C TYR A 97 2.24 -10.64 8.07
N THR A 98 3.47 -10.76 8.57
CA THR A 98 4.15 -9.69 9.30
C THR A 98 5.25 -9.12 8.42
N ALA A 99 5.12 -7.85 8.02
CA ALA A 99 6.07 -7.15 7.17
C ALA A 99 6.80 -6.06 7.95
N THR A 100 8.13 -6.09 7.93
CA THR A 100 9.01 -5.05 8.48
C THR A 100 9.78 -4.41 7.34
N ILE A 101 9.79 -3.08 7.29
CA ILE A 101 10.55 -2.32 6.29
C ILE A 101 11.98 -2.08 6.79
N GLU A 102 12.96 -2.51 5.99
CA GLU A 102 14.41 -2.32 6.17
C GLU A 102 14.94 -1.51 4.97
N GLU A 103 14.90 -0.17 5.06
CA GLU A 103 15.29 0.77 4.00
C GLU A 103 14.57 0.50 2.66
N ASP A 104 15.25 -0.13 1.69
CA ASP A 104 14.74 -0.46 0.34
C ASP A 104 14.14 -1.89 0.25
N LEU A 105 14.13 -2.65 1.34
CA LEU A 105 13.68 -4.04 1.38
C LEU A 105 12.54 -4.23 2.40
N ALA A 106 11.48 -4.91 1.98
CA ALA A 106 10.42 -5.36 2.87
C ALA A 106 10.66 -6.83 3.25
N ARG A 107 11.03 -7.08 4.51
CA ARG A 107 11.14 -8.43 5.07
C ARG A 107 9.75 -8.87 5.54
N ILE A 108 9.25 -9.95 4.98
CA ILE A 108 7.89 -10.44 5.20
C ILE A 108 7.96 -11.87 5.74
N THR A 109 7.43 -12.09 6.93
CA THR A 109 7.23 -13.43 7.50
C THR A 109 5.76 -13.81 7.30
N ALA A 110 5.53 -14.85 6.49
CA ALA A 110 4.20 -15.37 6.21
C ALA A 110 3.97 -16.69 6.94
N VAL A 111 2.92 -16.80 7.75
CA VAL A 111 2.50 -18.02 8.45
C VAL A 111 1.20 -18.50 7.82
N TYR A 112 1.19 -19.74 7.35
CA TYR A 112 0.04 -20.39 6.72
C TYR A 112 -0.46 -21.54 7.60
N THR A 113 -1.77 -21.59 7.83
CA THR A 113 -2.43 -22.77 8.39
C THR A 113 -3.06 -23.56 7.25
N VAL A 114 -2.47 -24.71 6.91
CA VAL A 114 -2.92 -25.58 5.82
C VAL A 114 -3.59 -26.82 6.40
N ASN A 115 -4.74 -27.19 5.85
CA ASN A 115 -5.43 -28.44 6.18
C ASN A 115 -5.34 -29.38 4.97
N VAL A 116 -4.61 -30.49 5.12
CA VAL A 116 -4.43 -31.53 4.10
C VAL A 116 -5.52 -32.59 4.30
N LEU A 117 -6.41 -32.71 3.30
CA LEU A 117 -7.61 -33.54 3.39
C LEU A 117 -7.44 -34.92 2.76
N ASP A 118 -6.55 -35.06 1.77
CA ASP A 118 -6.35 -36.29 1.01
C ASP A 118 -5.16 -37.14 1.55
N ASP A 119 -4.73 -38.14 0.79
CA ASP A 119 -3.56 -38.99 1.05
C ASP A 119 -2.21 -38.23 0.95
N PRO A 120 -1.12 -38.74 1.55
CA PRO A 120 0.15 -38.02 1.64
C PRO A 120 0.78 -37.77 0.27
N TRP A 121 1.36 -36.56 0.11
CA TRP A 121 1.89 -35.95 -1.13
C TRP A 121 0.89 -35.13 -1.95
N VAL A 122 0.34 -34.08 -1.32
CA VAL A 122 -0.44 -33.04 -2.02
C VAL A 122 0.48 -31.91 -2.51
N GLU A 123 0.30 -31.45 -3.76
CA GLU A 123 0.96 -30.25 -4.29
C GLU A 123 0.08 -29.00 -4.09
N LEU A 124 0.55 -28.02 -3.31
CA LEU A 124 -0.12 -26.74 -3.10
C LEU A 124 0.58 -25.63 -3.91
N PRO A 125 -0.06 -25.02 -4.93
CA PRO A 125 0.54 -23.96 -5.72
C PRO A 125 0.56 -22.62 -4.96
N LEU A 126 1.75 -22.06 -4.80
CA LEU A 126 2.04 -20.78 -4.18
C LEU A 126 2.67 -19.83 -5.20
N SER A 127 2.16 -18.60 -5.29
CA SER A 127 2.67 -17.57 -6.20
C SER A 127 3.12 -16.34 -5.42
N PHE A 128 4.42 -16.09 -5.37
CA PHE A 128 5.01 -14.94 -4.67
C PHE A 128 5.46 -13.81 -5.62
N GLY A 129 5.46 -14.07 -6.94
CA GLY A 129 5.78 -13.06 -7.95
C GLY A 129 7.23 -12.60 -7.84
N ASP A 130 7.44 -11.29 -7.74
CA ASP A 130 8.77 -10.68 -7.63
C ASP A 130 9.43 -10.83 -6.24
N ALA A 131 8.72 -11.39 -5.25
CA ALA A 131 9.26 -11.59 -3.90
C ALA A 131 10.16 -12.84 -3.82
N ALA A 132 11.37 -12.68 -3.28
CA ALA A 132 12.32 -13.76 -3.10
C ALA A 132 11.97 -14.58 -1.85
N VAL A 133 11.82 -15.90 -2.00
CA VAL A 133 11.71 -16.83 -0.86
C VAL A 133 13.09 -17.04 -0.25
N GLY A 134 13.28 -16.60 1.00
CA GLY A 134 14.53 -16.79 1.74
C GLY A 134 14.61 -18.13 2.44
N LYS A 135 13.52 -18.53 3.12
CA LYS A 135 13.47 -19.74 3.95
C LYS A 135 12.05 -20.26 4.06
N VAL A 136 11.91 -21.59 4.16
CA VAL A 136 10.65 -22.25 4.54
C VAL A 136 10.94 -23.13 5.75
N THR A 137 10.10 -23.03 6.77
CA THR A 137 10.10 -23.88 7.97
C THR A 137 8.67 -24.27 8.28
N ALA A 138 8.45 -25.52 8.64
CA ALA A 138 7.12 -26.04 8.98
C ALA A 138 7.26 -27.08 10.09
N ASP A 139 6.15 -27.34 10.78
CA ASP A 139 6.15 -28.28 11.92
C ASP A 139 6.20 -29.76 11.50
N GLY A 140 5.93 -30.06 10.22
CA GLY A 140 5.93 -31.42 9.65
C GLY A 140 7.27 -31.83 9.03
N ASP A 141 7.69 -33.06 9.28
CA ASP A 141 9.01 -33.61 8.90
C ASP A 141 9.16 -33.94 7.39
N LYS A 142 8.08 -33.74 6.61
CA LYS A 142 7.98 -34.11 5.18
C LYS A 142 7.38 -33.00 4.32
N ILE A 143 8.08 -31.88 4.26
CA ILE A 143 7.65 -30.72 3.47
C ILE A 143 8.78 -30.31 2.51
N LEU A 144 8.47 -30.25 1.21
CA LEU A 144 9.41 -29.89 0.15
C LEU A 144 8.87 -28.71 -0.66
N LEU A 145 9.64 -27.63 -0.76
CA LEU A 145 9.33 -26.53 -1.68
C LEU A 145 9.98 -26.81 -3.04
N ARG A 146 9.16 -26.96 -4.08
CA ARG A 146 9.62 -27.07 -5.47
C ARG A 146 9.44 -25.73 -6.17
N GLY A 147 10.50 -25.16 -6.73
CA GLY A 147 10.37 -24.06 -7.69
C GLY A 147 9.82 -24.60 -9.01
N THR A 148 8.68 -24.07 -9.45
CA THR A 148 7.97 -24.55 -10.66
C THR A 148 8.12 -23.56 -11.83
N GLY A 149 8.46 -22.29 -11.55
CA GLY A 149 8.80 -21.26 -12.53
C GLY A 149 9.12 -19.92 -11.87
N ASP A 150 9.22 -18.86 -12.67
CA ASP A 150 9.47 -17.50 -12.19
C ASP A 150 8.38 -17.08 -11.18
N GLY A 151 8.75 -16.86 -9.92
CA GLY A 151 7.85 -16.45 -8.84
C GLY A 151 6.76 -17.46 -8.45
N THR A 152 6.84 -18.71 -8.93
CA THR A 152 5.84 -19.77 -8.67
C THR A 152 6.48 -21.03 -8.08
N TYR A 153 5.89 -21.52 -7.00
CA TYR A 153 6.38 -22.62 -6.19
C TYR A 153 5.26 -23.63 -5.93
N SER A 154 5.56 -24.92 -5.97
CA SER A 154 4.68 -25.97 -5.47
C SER A 154 5.19 -26.43 -4.11
N LEU A 155 4.38 -26.26 -3.06
CA LEU A 155 4.66 -26.80 -1.73
C LEU A 155 4.11 -28.23 -1.66
N LEU A 156 4.99 -29.22 -1.45
CA LEU A 156 4.63 -30.62 -1.33
C LEU A 156 4.43 -30.97 0.14
N LEU A 157 3.23 -31.41 0.51
CA LEU A 157 2.86 -31.76 1.88
C LEU A 157 2.69 -33.28 2.00
N GLY A 158 3.59 -33.91 2.77
CA GLY A 158 3.67 -35.36 2.93
C GLY A 158 2.90 -35.96 4.12
N GLU A 159 2.09 -35.16 4.83
CA GLU A 159 1.34 -35.58 6.02
C GLU A 159 -0.10 -35.05 5.97
N LYS A 160 -1.03 -35.77 6.59
CA LYS A 160 -2.47 -35.47 6.59
C LYS A 160 -2.86 -34.74 7.89
N GLY A 161 -3.70 -33.71 7.78
CA GLY A 161 -4.18 -32.90 8.91
C GLY A 161 -3.79 -31.43 8.81
N GLU A 162 -3.89 -30.73 9.95
CA GLU A 162 -3.53 -29.31 10.06
C GLU A 162 -2.02 -29.16 10.26
N GLN A 163 -1.37 -28.36 9.41
CA GLN A 163 0.05 -28.04 9.46
C GLN A 163 0.27 -26.53 9.41
N SER A 164 1.18 -26.03 10.25
CA SER A 164 1.69 -24.66 10.15
C SER A 164 2.91 -24.61 9.22
N VAL A 165 2.93 -23.64 8.31
CA VAL A 165 4.03 -23.42 7.37
C VAL A 165 4.44 -21.96 7.43
N THR A 166 5.66 -21.69 7.87
CA THR A 166 6.26 -20.36 7.92
C THR A 166 7.20 -20.16 6.73
N VAL A 167 7.01 -19.07 5.99
CA VAL A 167 7.81 -18.68 4.81
C VAL A 167 8.38 -17.28 5.04
N GLU A 168 9.71 -17.17 5.01
CA GLU A 168 10.41 -15.89 5.00
C GLU A 168 10.54 -15.41 3.55
N LEU A 169 10.03 -14.21 3.29
CA LEU A 169 9.96 -13.55 1.98
C LEU A 169 10.69 -12.21 2.05
N VAL A 170 11.30 -11.79 0.93
CA VAL A 170 11.87 -10.46 0.77
C VAL A 170 11.33 -9.83 -0.51
N ALA A 171 10.61 -8.71 -0.37
CA ALA A 171 10.12 -7.91 -1.48
C ALA A 171 10.92 -6.61 -1.60
N ARG A 172 11.10 -6.10 -2.82
CA ARG A 172 11.75 -4.81 -3.07
C ARG A 172 10.73 -3.67 -2.88
N VAL A 173 11.11 -2.66 -2.10
CA VAL A 173 10.36 -1.40 -2.01
C VAL A 173 10.63 -0.54 -3.25
N ARG A 174 9.61 0.08 -3.81
CA ARG A 174 9.71 1.06 -4.89
C ARG A 174 9.45 2.45 -4.29
N THR A 175 10.37 3.37 -4.53
CA THR A 175 10.25 4.77 -4.10
C THR A 175 9.80 5.63 -5.27
N SER A 176 8.66 6.29 -5.13
CA SER A 176 8.06 7.21 -6.10
C SER A 176 7.91 8.61 -5.49
N PRO A 177 7.74 9.67 -6.29
CA PRO A 177 7.51 11.03 -5.77
C PRO A 177 6.31 11.13 -4.82
N ASP A 178 5.30 10.29 -5.02
CA ASP A 178 4.06 10.27 -4.26
C ASP A 178 4.07 9.30 -3.05
N GLY A 179 5.22 8.68 -2.72
CA GLY A 179 5.38 7.73 -1.61
C GLY A 179 6.20 6.49 -1.94
N ARG A 180 6.38 5.63 -0.93
CA ARG A 180 6.98 4.30 -1.04
C ARG A 180 5.88 3.24 -1.19
N GLU A 181 6.14 2.21 -1.98
CA GLU A 181 5.19 1.10 -2.19
C GLU A 181 5.92 -0.25 -2.30
N PHE A 182 5.26 -1.33 -1.88
CA PHE A 182 5.63 -2.68 -2.30
C PHE A 182 4.39 -3.46 -2.74
N SER A 183 4.59 -4.38 -3.68
CA SER A 183 3.58 -5.30 -4.19
C SER A 183 4.01 -6.74 -3.91
N LEU A 184 3.17 -7.50 -3.22
CA LEU A 184 3.36 -8.92 -2.93
C LEU A 184 2.23 -9.73 -3.57
N ASN A 185 2.57 -10.79 -4.31
CA ASN A 185 1.58 -11.79 -4.70
C ASN A 185 1.44 -12.83 -3.59
N VAL A 186 0.20 -13.27 -3.36
CA VAL A 186 -0.17 -14.19 -2.27
C VAL A 186 -1.16 -15.23 -2.77
N PRO A 187 -1.18 -16.45 -2.22
CA PRO A 187 -2.26 -17.39 -2.46
C PRO A 187 -3.59 -16.80 -1.97
N ALA A 188 -4.68 -17.02 -2.71
CA ALA A 188 -6.00 -16.58 -2.28
C ALA A 188 -6.57 -17.53 -1.23
N VAL A 189 -6.73 -17.03 -0.01
CA VAL A 189 -7.23 -17.81 1.15
C VAL A 189 -8.45 -17.15 1.77
N GLY A 190 -9.16 -17.86 2.67
CA GLY A 190 -10.38 -17.35 3.30
C GLY A 190 -10.14 -16.17 4.26
N ILE A 191 -9.02 -16.17 4.99
CA ILE A 191 -8.66 -15.15 5.98
C ILE A 191 -7.21 -14.71 5.73
N THR A 192 -6.99 -13.44 5.42
CA THR A 192 -5.65 -12.85 5.30
C THR A 192 -5.47 -11.73 6.32
N THR A 193 -4.59 -11.93 7.30
CA THR A 193 -4.18 -10.88 8.24
C THR A 193 -2.85 -10.31 7.78
N PHE A 194 -2.76 -8.99 7.61
CA PHE A 194 -1.52 -8.31 7.23
C PHE A 194 -1.14 -7.26 8.29
N GLN A 195 0.07 -7.33 8.81
CA GLN A 195 0.63 -6.35 9.73
C GLN A 195 1.86 -5.72 9.10
N LEU A 196 1.85 -4.40 8.94
CA LEU A 196 2.98 -3.62 8.44
C LEU A 196 3.59 -2.81 9.58
N THR A 197 4.90 -2.93 9.72
CA THR A 197 5.73 -2.13 10.64
C THR A 197 6.70 -1.29 9.82
N VAL A 198 6.52 0.03 9.84
CA VAL A 198 7.41 1.00 9.18
C VAL A 198 8.22 1.74 10.26
N PRO A 199 9.56 1.76 10.20
CA PRO A 199 10.42 2.45 11.16
C PRO A 199 10.50 3.96 10.88
N GLU A 200 9.35 4.57 10.61
CA GLU A 200 9.18 6.01 10.43
C GLU A 200 7.91 6.44 11.18
N ALA A 201 8.00 7.55 11.90
CA ALA A 201 6.88 8.19 12.56
C ALA A 201 5.83 8.70 11.54
N GLN A 202 4.58 8.77 11.97
CA GLN A 202 3.50 9.51 11.30
C GLN A 202 3.36 9.19 9.80
N GLN A 203 3.38 7.90 9.44
CA GLN A 203 3.19 7.47 8.05
C GLN A 203 1.70 7.18 7.79
N THR A 204 1.16 7.71 6.68
CA THR A 204 -0.15 7.28 6.20
C THR A 204 0.02 6.02 5.37
N ILE A 205 -0.56 4.91 5.82
CA ILE A 205 -0.46 3.59 5.16
C ILE A 205 -1.79 3.25 4.48
N GLU A 206 -1.74 3.04 3.17
CA GLU A 206 -2.86 2.58 2.35
C GLU A 206 -2.63 1.14 1.84
N PHE A 207 -3.67 0.31 1.90
CA PHE A 207 -3.66 -1.05 1.37
C PHE A 207 -4.63 -1.20 0.19
N THR A 208 -4.15 -1.82 -0.88
CA THR A 208 -4.96 -2.23 -2.04
C THR A 208 -4.91 -3.77 -2.17
N PRO A 209 -6.06 -4.47 -2.23
CA PRO A 209 -7.43 -3.96 -2.21
C PRO A 209 -7.87 -3.39 -0.85
N LYS A 210 -8.63 -2.29 -0.88
CA LYS A 210 -9.08 -1.55 0.30
C LYS A 210 -10.17 -2.34 1.04
N LEU A 211 -9.91 -2.73 2.28
CA LEU A 211 -10.90 -3.38 3.16
C LEU A 211 -11.02 -2.65 4.51
N VAL A 212 -10.18 -2.94 5.50
CA VAL A 212 -10.09 -2.17 6.75
C VAL A 212 -8.63 -2.16 7.22
N ALA A 213 -8.10 -0.97 7.53
CA ALA A 213 -6.84 -0.79 8.23
C ALA A 213 -7.16 -0.27 9.64
N LEU A 214 -6.67 -0.96 10.67
CA LEU A 214 -6.76 -0.56 12.07
C LEU A 214 -5.37 -0.08 12.52
N PRO A 215 -5.24 1.15 13.04
CA PRO A 215 -4.07 1.55 13.80
C PRO A 215 -3.87 0.58 14.96
N VAL A 216 -2.61 0.22 15.26
CA VAL A 216 -2.29 -0.58 16.45
C VAL A 216 -1.95 0.39 17.58
N ASP A 217 -2.89 0.58 18.50
CA ASP A 217 -2.68 1.42 19.69
C ASP A 217 -1.51 0.88 20.52
N GLY A 218 -0.52 1.75 20.80
CA GLY A 218 0.64 1.41 21.63
C GLY A 218 1.98 1.17 20.89
N ALA A 219 2.08 1.52 19.61
CA ALA A 219 3.38 1.62 18.94
C ALA A 219 4.20 2.83 19.48
N PRO A 220 5.54 2.76 19.58
CA PRO A 220 6.39 3.90 19.91
C PRO A 220 6.24 5.05 18.90
N ASP A 221 6.45 6.29 19.30
CA ASP A 221 6.28 7.49 18.44
C ASP A 221 7.09 7.43 17.13
N ASP A 222 8.23 6.71 17.13
CA ASP A 222 9.11 6.51 15.96
C ASP A 222 8.68 5.39 14.99
N VAL A 223 7.65 4.59 15.31
CA VAL A 223 7.30 3.38 14.54
C VAL A 223 5.82 3.32 14.20
N THR A 224 5.48 3.44 12.92
CA THR A 224 4.10 3.27 12.45
C THR A 224 3.78 1.77 12.27
N THR A 225 2.90 1.22 13.12
CA THR A 225 2.39 -0.16 12.98
C THR A 225 0.90 -0.16 12.63
N VAL A 226 0.53 -0.79 11.52
CA VAL A 226 -0.86 -0.92 11.07
C VAL A 226 -1.21 -2.37 10.78
N LYS A 227 -2.38 -2.80 11.29
CA LYS A 227 -2.94 -4.13 11.02
C LYS A 227 -4.14 -4.01 10.10
N ALA A 228 -4.09 -4.67 8.96
CA ALA A 228 -5.16 -4.74 7.98
C ALA A 228 -5.65 -6.18 7.82
N ASN A 229 -6.98 -6.36 7.86
CA ASN A 229 -7.59 -7.62 7.48
C ASN A 229 -7.93 -7.53 5.99
N LEU A 230 -7.28 -8.35 5.19
CA LEU A 230 -7.49 -8.47 3.76
C LEU A 230 -8.39 -9.69 3.52
N GLY A 231 -9.35 -9.54 2.59
CA GLY A 231 -10.20 -10.65 2.17
C GLY A 231 -9.44 -11.63 1.28
N ALA A 232 -10.17 -12.50 0.59
CA ALA A 232 -9.60 -13.34 -0.46
C ALA A 232 -9.03 -12.47 -1.60
N THR A 233 -7.72 -12.21 -1.57
CA THR A 233 -6.96 -11.49 -2.60
C THR A 233 -5.82 -12.35 -3.12
N ARG A 234 -5.32 -12.05 -4.33
CA ARG A 234 -4.13 -12.67 -4.94
C ARG A 234 -2.90 -11.75 -4.94
N SER A 235 -3.12 -10.48 -4.62
CA SER A 235 -2.11 -9.44 -4.63
C SER A 235 -2.40 -8.44 -3.52
N ILE A 236 -1.35 -8.06 -2.79
CA ILE A 236 -1.37 -7.04 -1.74
C ILE A 236 -0.41 -5.96 -2.20
N THR A 237 -0.92 -4.74 -2.38
CA THR A 237 -0.07 -3.55 -2.53
C THR A 237 -0.23 -2.71 -1.29
N ALA A 238 0.86 -2.53 -0.55
CA ALA A 238 0.93 -1.59 0.56
C ALA A 238 1.72 -0.38 0.10
N ARG A 239 1.16 0.80 0.35
CA ARG A 239 1.76 2.09 0.00
C ARG A 239 1.76 2.95 1.24
N TRP A 240 2.87 3.61 1.49
CA TRP A 240 2.99 4.57 2.56
C TRP A 240 3.70 5.82 2.08
N HIS A 241 3.25 6.93 2.62
CA HIS A 241 3.91 8.21 2.45
C HIS A 241 3.93 8.90 3.82
N PRO A 242 4.87 9.83 4.05
CA PRO A 242 4.79 10.72 5.18
C PRO A 242 3.38 11.27 5.26
N GLN A 243 2.77 11.27 6.43
CA GLN A 243 1.56 12.05 6.64
C GLN A 243 1.97 13.51 6.50
N ALA A 244 1.84 14.03 5.28
CA ALA A 244 2.00 15.43 5.03
C ALA A 244 0.98 16.13 5.91
N SER A 245 1.46 16.75 6.99
CA SER A 245 0.72 17.76 7.74
C SER A 245 0.02 18.63 6.70
N LEU A 246 -1.30 18.79 6.83
CA LEU A 246 -2.13 19.53 5.88
C LEU A 246 -1.94 21.04 6.08
N LYS A 247 -0.70 21.43 5.82
CA LYS A 247 0.06 22.68 5.82
C LYS A 247 1.51 22.24 6.08
N PRO A 248 2.50 22.66 5.29
CA PRO A 248 3.84 22.75 5.84
C PRO A 248 3.78 23.57 7.14
N GLU A 249 4.53 23.17 8.16
CA GLU A 249 5.03 24.13 9.16
C GLU A 249 5.93 25.10 8.38
N MET A 250 5.29 26.09 7.75
CA MET A 250 5.99 27.29 7.35
C MET A 250 6.28 28.01 8.65
N GLU A 251 7.50 27.77 9.14
CA GLU A 251 8.24 28.69 9.99
C GLU A 251 7.85 30.11 9.58
N LEU A 252 7.14 30.79 10.48
CA LEU A 252 6.32 31.93 10.09
C LEU A 252 7.24 33.07 9.65
N LEU A 253 7.36 33.31 8.35
CA LEU A 253 8.22 34.36 7.82
C LEU A 253 7.60 35.77 7.98
N ALA A 254 7.09 36.07 9.18
CA ALA A 254 6.52 37.36 9.53
C ALA A 254 7.62 38.42 9.67
N SER A 255 7.32 39.61 9.13
CA SER A 255 8.05 40.84 9.46
C SER A 255 7.28 41.59 10.52
N VAL A 256 7.91 41.96 11.63
CA VAL A 256 7.24 42.68 12.74
C VAL A 256 7.64 44.15 12.73
N THR A 257 6.63 45.01 12.73
CA THR A 257 6.75 46.43 13.03
C THR A 257 6.45 46.65 14.51
N ASN A 258 7.48 46.93 15.31
CA ASN A 258 7.38 47.12 16.75
C ASN A 258 7.38 48.61 17.12
N ARG A 259 6.40 49.07 17.89
CA ARG A 259 6.33 50.45 18.38
C ARG A 259 6.25 50.42 19.89
N GLN A 260 7.25 50.96 20.56
CA GLN A 260 7.34 50.97 22.03
C GLN A 260 7.20 52.41 22.53
N LEU A 261 6.34 52.62 23.51
CA LEU A 261 6.25 53.85 24.30
C LEU A 261 6.61 53.52 25.75
N VAL A 262 7.62 54.21 26.27
CA VAL A 262 8.08 54.05 27.64
C VAL A 262 7.77 55.33 28.41
N THR A 263 6.86 55.24 29.37
CA THR A 263 6.42 56.37 30.18
C THR A 263 6.92 56.22 31.61
N ILE A 264 7.70 57.18 32.08
CA ILE A 264 8.23 57.24 33.44
C ILE A 264 7.37 58.22 34.24
N GLU A 265 6.50 57.72 35.11
CA GLU A 265 5.60 58.55 35.92
C GLU A 265 5.37 57.91 37.31
N GLY A 266 5.24 58.72 38.35
CA GLY A 266 4.83 58.25 39.69
C GLY A 266 5.80 57.29 40.40
N GLY A 267 7.05 57.16 39.93
CA GLY A 267 8.02 56.16 40.43
C GLY A 267 7.88 54.77 39.77
N TYR A 268 7.11 54.69 38.68
CA TYR A 268 6.98 53.50 37.85
C TYR A 268 7.42 53.79 36.42
N VAL A 269 7.85 52.74 35.74
CA VAL A 269 8.10 52.71 34.30
C VAL A 269 6.98 51.86 33.69
N HIS A 270 6.11 52.52 32.92
CA HIS A 270 5.11 51.86 32.09
C HIS A 270 5.70 51.62 30.71
N HIS A 271 5.48 50.43 30.17
CA HIS A 271 5.95 50.05 28.85
C HIS A 271 4.78 49.53 28.01
N ASP A 272 4.41 50.31 27.01
CA ASP A 272 3.36 50.00 26.05
C ASP A 272 4.00 49.60 24.73
N ALA A 273 3.79 48.37 24.26
CA ALA A 273 4.33 47.87 23.01
C ALA A 273 3.23 47.42 22.05
N TRP A 274 3.25 47.97 20.83
CA TRP A 274 2.39 47.57 19.71
C TRP A 274 3.23 46.81 18.69
N LEU A 275 3.01 45.49 18.59
CA LEU A 275 3.71 44.60 17.66
C LEU A 275 2.77 44.25 16.51
N THR A 276 3.00 44.86 15.34
CA THR A 276 2.24 44.57 14.12
C THR A 276 2.99 43.55 13.27
N TYR A 277 2.39 42.39 13.07
CA TYR A 277 2.95 41.29 12.26
C TYR A 277 2.45 41.41 10.82
N ASP A 278 3.37 41.64 9.86
CA ASP A 278 3.13 41.83 8.42
C ASP A 278 3.76 40.69 7.57
N ASP A 279 3.35 40.56 6.29
CA ASP A 279 3.73 39.48 5.33
C ASP A 279 3.64 38.06 5.93
N LEU A 280 2.51 37.73 6.58
CA LEU A 280 2.25 36.40 7.13
C LEU A 280 2.18 35.32 6.03
N ARG A 281 3.32 34.69 5.73
CA ARG A 281 3.39 33.53 4.84
C ARG A 281 3.00 32.25 5.57
N GLY A 282 1.73 32.16 5.93
CA GLY A 282 1.17 31.02 6.66
C GLY A 282 -0.13 31.36 7.37
N LYS A 283 -0.42 30.58 8.41
CA LYS A 283 -1.52 30.85 9.34
C LYS A 283 -0.93 31.05 10.73
N LEU A 284 -0.96 32.28 11.22
CA LEU A 284 -0.51 32.58 12.57
C LEU A 284 -1.62 32.22 13.57
N GLN A 285 -1.36 31.25 14.45
CA GLN A 285 -2.30 30.85 15.51
C GLN A 285 -1.72 31.04 16.91
N THR A 286 -0.42 30.79 17.06
CA THR A 286 0.33 30.99 18.30
C THR A 286 1.53 31.89 17.99
N LEU A 287 1.80 32.88 18.84
CA LEU A 287 2.95 33.77 18.74
C LEU A 287 3.65 33.94 20.09
N GLN A 288 4.95 34.19 20.05
CA GLN A 288 5.83 34.37 21.19
C GLN A 288 6.42 35.78 21.22
N ILE A 289 6.29 36.43 22.38
CA ILE A 289 6.79 37.78 22.67
C ILE A 289 7.70 37.69 23.88
N ALA A 290 8.92 38.19 23.75
CA ALA A 290 9.87 38.32 24.86
C ALA A 290 9.69 39.66 25.56
N VAL A 291 9.65 39.63 26.89
CA VAL A 291 9.55 40.77 27.79
C VAL A 291 10.77 40.77 28.74
N PRO A 292 11.31 41.93 29.16
CA PRO A 292 12.44 41.98 30.09
C PRO A 292 12.13 41.32 31.45
N PRO A 293 13.09 40.61 32.07
CA PRO A 293 12.84 39.92 33.33
C PRO A 293 12.51 40.90 34.46
N GLY A 294 11.48 40.59 35.24
CA GLY A 294 11.02 41.43 36.35
C GLY A 294 10.12 42.61 35.95
N GLU A 295 9.64 42.67 34.71
CA GLU A 295 8.41 43.42 34.40
C GLU A 295 7.19 42.66 34.87
N ARG A 296 6.15 43.38 35.26
CA ARG A 296 4.83 42.81 35.52
C ARG A 296 3.94 43.06 34.32
N ILE A 297 3.55 41.99 33.65
CA ILE A 297 2.55 42.04 32.58
C ILE A 297 1.20 42.44 33.19
N LEU A 298 0.61 43.51 32.65
CA LEU A 298 -0.71 44.01 33.04
C LEU A 298 -1.79 43.42 32.15
N ASP A 299 -1.60 43.50 30.84
CA ASP A 299 -2.54 42.99 29.83
C ASP A 299 -1.84 42.67 28.51
N VAL A 300 -2.45 41.76 27.75
CA VAL A 300 -2.01 41.35 26.41
C VAL A 300 -3.27 41.24 25.54
N THR A 301 -3.44 42.19 24.63
CA THR A 301 -4.61 42.29 23.75
C THR A 301 -4.21 42.24 22.27
N GLY A 302 -5.18 42.12 21.38
CA GLY A 302 -4.93 42.12 19.94
C GLY A 302 -6.16 42.48 19.13
N ASP A 303 -5.95 42.95 17.90
CA ASP A 303 -7.02 43.28 16.96
C ASP A 303 -7.80 42.03 16.52
N VAL A 304 -7.10 40.92 16.34
CA VAL A 304 -7.65 39.56 16.33
C VAL A 304 -7.72 39.07 17.77
N GLY A 305 -8.93 38.76 18.24
CA GLY A 305 -9.16 38.40 19.64
C GLY A 305 -8.24 37.28 20.16
N VAL A 306 -7.59 37.55 21.29
CA VAL A 306 -6.74 36.60 22.00
C VAL A 306 -7.61 35.58 22.75
N LYS A 307 -7.31 34.29 22.62
CA LYS A 307 -8.01 33.19 23.28
C LYS A 307 -7.49 32.98 24.69
N SER A 308 -6.17 32.96 24.82
CA SER A 308 -5.43 32.88 26.08
C SER A 308 -3.98 33.27 25.86
N TRP A 309 -3.36 33.86 26.87
CA TRP A 309 -1.92 34.06 26.93
C TRP A 309 -1.35 33.42 28.20
N GLN A 310 -0.08 33.02 28.15
CA GLN A 310 0.66 32.46 29.27
C GLN A 310 2.06 33.07 29.29
N ALA A 311 2.54 33.46 30.47
CA ALA A 311 3.89 33.96 30.67
C ALA A 311 4.75 32.88 31.36
N ALA A 312 5.93 32.61 30.82
CA ALA A 312 6.93 31.74 31.40
C ALA A 312 8.20 32.55 31.73
N ASP A 313 8.70 32.43 32.96
CA ASP A 313 9.92 33.12 33.38
C ASP A 313 11.16 32.32 32.97
N GLU A 314 11.95 32.87 32.04
CA GLU A 314 13.27 32.36 31.66
C GLU A 314 14.37 33.21 32.33
N PRO A 315 15.60 32.70 32.54
CA PRO A 315 16.65 33.43 33.24
C PRO A 315 17.12 34.73 32.54
N ALA A 316 16.78 34.93 31.27
CA ALA A 316 17.18 36.09 30.46
C ALA A 316 16.00 36.98 30.01
N ARG A 317 14.76 36.50 30.12
CA ARG A 317 13.53 37.13 29.62
C ARG A 317 12.28 36.46 30.19
N GLN A 318 11.14 37.11 30.11
CA GLN A 318 9.83 36.50 30.32
C GLN A 318 9.20 36.24 28.95
N LEU A 319 8.88 34.98 28.65
CA LEU A 319 8.32 34.56 27.36
C LEU A 319 6.79 34.51 27.46
N ILE A 320 6.11 35.42 26.76
CA ILE A 320 4.65 35.41 26.60
C ILE A 320 4.30 34.58 25.37
N THR A 321 3.61 33.47 25.56
CA THR A 321 2.97 32.71 24.48
C THR A 321 1.50 33.11 24.39
N VAL A 322 1.08 33.63 23.23
CA VAL A 322 -0.29 34.11 22.95
C VAL A 322 -0.94 33.20 21.92
N GLU A 323 -2.12 32.65 22.24
CA GLU A 323 -2.95 31.89 21.29
C GLU A 323 -4.12 32.76 20.81
N LEU A 324 -4.30 32.86 19.49
CA LEU A 324 -5.39 33.60 18.85
C LEU A 324 -6.67 32.76 18.76
N ILE A 325 -7.84 33.41 18.85
CA ILE A 325 -9.16 32.73 18.71
C ILE A 325 -9.34 32.15 17.29
N ALA A 326 -8.79 32.82 16.28
CA ALA A 326 -8.83 32.38 14.90
C ALA A 326 -7.44 32.53 14.25
N PRO A 327 -7.02 31.58 13.40
CA PRO A 327 -5.74 31.67 12.70
C PRO A 327 -5.75 32.87 11.73
N ALA A 328 -4.77 33.75 11.88
CA ALA A 328 -4.62 34.94 11.06
C ALA A 328 -3.84 34.66 9.76
N GLU A 329 -4.38 35.18 8.65
CA GLU A 329 -3.80 35.14 7.29
C GLU A 329 -3.50 36.56 6.76
N LYS A 330 -3.66 37.57 7.61
CA LYS A 330 -3.49 39.00 7.32
C LYS A 330 -2.73 39.64 8.47
N ALA A 331 -2.31 40.89 8.30
CA ALA A 331 -1.65 41.62 9.37
C ALA A 331 -2.48 41.64 10.67
N VAL A 332 -1.79 41.48 11.79
CA VAL A 332 -2.32 41.41 13.16
C VAL A 332 -1.50 42.35 14.03
N THR A 333 -2.15 43.10 14.91
CA THR A 333 -1.47 43.93 15.92
C THR A 333 -1.76 43.38 17.31
N ILE A 334 -0.71 43.06 18.05
CA ILE A 334 -0.75 42.67 19.46
C ILE A 334 -0.25 43.84 20.31
N GLU A 335 -0.99 44.16 21.37
CA GLU A 335 -0.66 45.22 22.32
C GLU A 335 -0.28 44.56 23.66
N VAL A 336 0.90 44.89 24.17
CA VAL A 336 1.43 44.38 25.45
C VAL A 336 1.68 45.57 26.37
N HIS A 337 1.10 45.52 27.56
CA HIS A 337 1.25 46.54 28.60
C HIS A 337 1.96 45.94 29.80
N THR A 338 3.06 46.55 30.23
CA THR A 338 3.79 46.11 31.43
C THR A 338 4.11 47.29 32.36
N GLU A 339 4.34 46.98 33.64
CA GLU A 339 4.84 47.92 34.65
C GLU A 339 6.10 47.39 35.34
N ARG A 340 7.04 48.29 35.64
CA ARG A 340 8.20 48.05 36.51
C ARG A 340 8.30 49.19 37.53
N ALA A 341 8.67 48.89 38.77
CA ALA A 341 9.04 49.93 39.75
C ALA A 341 10.39 50.57 39.35
N GLN A 342 10.47 51.90 39.36
CA GLN A 342 11.67 52.62 38.96
C GLN A 342 12.82 52.38 39.97
N GLY A 343 13.95 51.85 39.49
CA GLY A 343 15.18 51.71 40.28
C GLY A 343 16.07 52.96 40.24
N ASP A 344 17.14 52.97 41.03
CA ASP A 344 18.19 54.02 41.01
C ASP A 344 19.12 53.95 39.78
N ALA A 345 19.02 52.88 38.97
CA ALA A 345 19.86 52.65 37.80
C ALA A 345 19.18 53.12 36.50
N ILE A 346 19.99 53.51 35.51
CA ILE A 346 19.52 53.71 34.14
C ILE A 346 19.57 52.35 33.44
N ASP A 347 18.46 51.62 33.51
CA ASP A 347 18.32 50.35 32.81
C ASP A 347 18.16 50.59 31.30
N PRO A 348 18.69 49.70 30.43
CA PRO A 348 18.43 49.75 29.00
C PRO A 348 16.94 49.54 28.71
N ILE A 349 16.39 50.39 27.84
CA ILE A 349 14.94 50.49 27.60
C ILE A 349 14.49 49.67 26.36
N ALA A 350 15.44 49.30 25.49
CA ALA A 350 15.17 48.50 24.29
C ALA A 350 16.43 47.77 23.81
N GLY A 351 16.22 46.68 23.07
CA GLY A 351 17.27 45.89 22.44
C GLY A 351 17.49 44.52 23.08
N VAL A 352 18.24 43.68 22.37
CA VAL A 352 18.64 42.33 22.80
C VAL A 352 20.15 42.32 23.03
N GLY A 353 20.58 41.95 24.23
CA GLY A 353 21.98 41.84 24.63
C GLY A 353 22.61 40.48 24.30
N GLU A 354 23.84 40.27 24.76
CA GLU A 354 24.47 38.95 24.71
C GLU A 354 23.66 37.93 25.53
N ASN A 355 23.58 36.68 25.04
CA ASN A 355 22.79 35.58 25.61
C ASN A 355 21.26 35.77 25.60
N ASP A 356 20.71 36.47 24.59
CA ASP A 356 19.25 36.64 24.41
C ASP A 356 18.58 37.36 25.60
N ALA A 357 19.37 38.20 26.29
CA ALA A 357 18.93 39.03 27.40
C ALA A 357 18.17 40.24 26.86
N VAL A 358 16.86 40.28 27.07
CA VAL A 358 15.97 41.23 26.41
C VAL A 358 15.74 42.46 27.29
N SER A 359 15.99 43.65 26.75
CA SER A 359 15.88 44.95 27.47
C SER A 359 14.68 45.80 27.04
N GLY A 360 13.93 45.36 26.01
CA GLY A 360 12.62 45.92 25.63
C GLY A 360 11.63 44.80 25.34
N ILE A 361 10.46 45.11 24.79
CA ILE A 361 9.49 44.07 24.38
C ILE A 361 9.76 43.71 22.92
N HIS A 362 10.00 42.43 22.61
CA HIS A 362 10.47 41.96 21.29
C HIS A 362 9.69 40.74 20.79
N ALA A 363 9.56 40.57 19.48
CA ALA A 363 8.90 39.39 18.89
C ALA A 363 9.93 38.27 18.66
N VAL A 364 9.66 37.06 19.18
CA VAL A 364 10.59 35.91 19.06
C VAL A 364 10.41 35.20 17.72
N ASP A 365 9.17 35.03 17.26
CA ASP A 365 8.83 34.33 16.00
C ASP A 365 9.00 35.23 14.74
N ALA A 366 9.80 36.29 14.81
CA ALA A 366 9.94 37.28 13.75
C ALA A 366 11.26 37.12 12.99
N VAL A 367 11.19 36.89 11.67
CA VAL A 367 12.40 36.86 10.80
C VAL A 367 13.07 38.22 10.74
N ARG A 368 12.28 39.29 10.90
CA ARG A 368 12.76 40.66 10.92
C ARG A 368 11.88 41.51 11.82
N GLU A 369 12.47 42.08 12.85
CA GLU A 369 11.87 43.18 13.60
C GLU A 369 12.39 44.53 13.07
N SER A 370 11.51 45.53 13.00
CA SER A 370 11.88 46.93 12.76
C SER A 370 10.92 47.83 13.52
N GLY A 371 11.39 48.97 14.02
CA GLY A 371 10.57 49.69 15.00
C GLY A 371 11.00 51.09 15.37
N GLN A 372 10.23 51.66 16.29
CA GLN A 372 10.47 52.97 16.90
C GLN A 372 10.23 52.86 18.40
N VAL A 373 11.15 53.40 19.20
CA VAL A 373 11.02 53.53 20.65
C VAL A 373 10.88 55.00 20.99
N ALA A 374 9.81 55.36 21.69
CA ALA A 374 9.56 56.69 22.21
C ALA A 374 9.66 56.65 23.74
N VAL A 375 10.34 57.63 24.33
CA VAL A 375 10.45 57.78 25.78
C VAL A 375 9.78 59.07 26.20
N ARG A 376 8.93 58.98 27.23
CA ARG A 376 8.25 60.10 27.88
C ARG A 376 8.58 60.06 29.38
N ALA A 377 9.01 61.20 29.92
CA ALA A 377 9.35 61.41 31.32
C ALA A 377 8.93 62.84 31.74
#